data_AF-A0A964NZ54-F1
#
_entry.id   AF-A0A964NZ54-F1
#
_cell.length_a   1.000
_cell.length_b   1.000
_cell.length_c   1.000
_cell.angle_alpha   90.00
_cell.angle_beta   90.00
_cell.angle_gamma   90.00
#
_symmetry.space_group_name_H-M   'P 1'
#
loop_
_entity.id
_entity.type
_entity.pdbx_description
1 polymer ?
#
loop_
_entity_poly.entity_id
_entity_poly.type
_entity_poly.pdbx_seq_one_letter_code
_entity_poly.pdbx_strand_id
1 'polypeptide(L)'
;MVQLRHLVEFEKELAVAYTKVVAISVDSWRENAALRAGLGANFSILSDADRVAQEAMGLVEVTSRAHPDLPRDYILYPDLTIYKVYNGYYYWGRATLDDLRQDFRVISSQIRKDWDPTALVEEEMMAANQEFSSQGPQRHPAAPVAASTDGAASRTAV
;
A
#
# COMPACT_ATOMS: atom_id res chain seq x y z
N MET A 1 -8.66 12.30 9.23
CA MET A 1 -9.24 11.65 8.03
C MET A 1 -8.47 11.89 6.73
N VAL A 2 -7.82 13.05 6.50
CA VAL A 2 -7.14 13.36 5.22
C VAL A 2 -6.11 12.29 4.81
N GLN A 3 -5.28 11.84 5.75
CA GLN A 3 -4.19 10.92 5.43
C GLN A 3 -4.63 9.52 5.00
N LEU A 4 -5.67 8.96 5.61
CA LEU A 4 -6.20 7.65 5.18
C LEU A 4 -6.76 7.72 3.76
N ARG A 5 -7.35 8.86 3.35
CA ARG A 5 -7.82 9.03 1.97
C ARG A 5 -6.66 9.06 0.97
N HIS A 6 -5.57 9.75 1.29
CA HIS A 6 -4.36 9.72 0.46
C HIS A 6 -3.81 8.30 0.31
N LEU A 7 -3.82 7.49 1.38
CA LEU A 7 -3.40 6.09 1.31
C LEU A 7 -4.34 5.22 0.46
N VAL A 8 -5.64 5.49 0.45
CA VAL A 8 -6.60 4.80 -0.45
C VAL A 8 -6.27 5.11 -1.91
N GLU A 9 -5.95 6.36 -2.25
CA GLU A 9 -5.56 6.71 -3.61
C GLU A 9 -4.22 6.04 -4.00
N PHE A 10 -3.30 5.96 -3.05
CA PHE A 10 -1.96 5.40 -3.24
C PHE A 10 -1.90 3.87 -3.27
N GLU A 11 -2.90 3.17 -2.75
CA GLU A 11 -2.87 1.70 -2.63
C GLU A 11 -2.71 0.99 -3.99
N LYS A 12 -3.14 1.63 -5.09
CA LYS A 12 -2.97 1.12 -6.45
C LYS A 12 -1.51 1.12 -6.89
N GLU A 13 -0.76 2.16 -6.53
CA GLU A 13 0.68 2.22 -6.79
C GLU A 13 1.40 1.15 -5.95
N LEU A 14 1.02 1.02 -4.67
CA LEU A 14 1.57 0.01 -3.78
C LEU A 14 1.35 -1.42 -4.30
N ALA A 15 0.16 -1.71 -4.83
CA ALA A 15 -0.17 -3.01 -5.39
C ALA A 15 0.74 -3.39 -6.58
N VAL A 16 1.02 -2.43 -7.49
CA VAL A 16 1.94 -2.64 -8.62
C VAL A 16 3.39 -2.76 -8.14
N ALA A 17 3.76 -2.02 -7.09
CA ALA A 17 5.08 -2.05 -6.49
C ALA A 17 5.29 -3.20 -5.48
N TYR A 18 4.37 -4.17 -5.39
CA TYR A 18 4.42 -5.30 -4.45
C TYR A 18 4.62 -4.87 -2.98
N THR A 19 4.13 -3.68 -2.62
CA THR A 19 4.27 -3.09 -1.30
C THR A 19 2.93 -3.16 -0.57
N LYS A 20 2.96 -3.31 0.76
CA LYS A 20 1.75 -3.31 1.60
C LYS A 20 1.75 -2.12 2.53
N VAL A 21 0.56 -1.62 2.80
CA VAL A 21 0.31 -0.64 3.86
C VAL A 21 -0.66 -1.23 4.87
N VAL A 22 -0.45 -0.89 6.14
CA VAL A 22 -1.35 -1.21 7.25
C VAL A 22 -1.46 0.03 8.11
N ALA A 23 -2.68 0.39 8.50
CA ALA A 23 -2.91 1.42 9.51
C ALA A 23 -3.21 0.76 10.85
N ILE A 24 -2.86 1.43 11.95
CA ILE A 24 -3.20 1.02 13.31
C ILE A 24 -3.95 2.19 13.96
N SER A 25 -5.06 1.90 14.62
CA SER A 25 -5.86 2.88 15.38
C SER A 25 -6.19 2.33 16.76
N VAL A 26 -6.37 3.22 17.74
CA VAL A 26 -6.89 2.89 19.08
C VAL A 26 -8.41 2.68 19.10
N ASP A 27 -9.08 2.86 17.96
CA ASP A 27 -10.51 2.57 17.83
C ASP A 27 -10.76 1.05 17.85
N SER A 28 -12.00 0.66 18.17
CA SER A 28 -12.39 -0.75 18.17
C SER A 28 -12.38 -1.35 16.76
N TRP A 29 -12.29 -2.68 16.67
CA TRP A 29 -12.34 -3.37 15.38
C TRP A 29 -13.62 -3.09 14.57
N ARG A 30 -14.75 -2.80 15.25
CA ARG A 30 -16.03 -2.48 14.59
C ARG A 30 -15.99 -1.11 13.94
N GLU A 31 -15.47 -0.12 14.65
CA GLU A 31 -15.29 1.25 14.14
C GLU A 31 -14.30 1.25 12.98
N ASN A 32 -13.17 0.54 13.12
CA ASN A 32 -12.17 0.40 12.06
C ASN A 32 -12.75 -0.31 10.82
N ALA A 33 -13.57 -1.34 11.00
CA ALA A 33 -14.24 -2.01 9.89
C ALA A 33 -15.21 -1.09 9.14
N ALA A 34 -16.03 -0.33 9.88
CA ALA A 34 -16.94 0.65 9.30
C ALA A 34 -16.19 1.78 8.59
N LEU A 35 -15.12 2.30 9.18
CA LEU A 35 -14.25 3.30 8.59
C LEU A 35 -13.61 2.80 7.29
N ARG A 36 -13.03 1.60 7.31
CA ARG A 36 -12.42 0.97 6.13
C ARG A 36 -13.43 0.82 4.99
N ALA A 37 -14.63 0.35 5.30
CA ALA A 37 -15.72 0.23 4.33
C ALA A 37 -16.14 1.60 3.77
N GLY A 38 -16.31 2.61 4.63
CA GLY A 38 -16.70 3.96 4.23
C GLY A 38 -15.64 4.71 3.42
N LEU A 39 -14.35 4.35 3.58
CA LEU A 39 -13.25 4.88 2.78
C LEU A 39 -13.06 4.14 1.46
N GLY A 40 -13.60 2.93 1.31
CA GLY A 40 -13.29 2.06 0.17
C GLY A 40 -11.86 1.52 0.18
N ALA A 41 -11.24 1.41 1.36
CA ALA A 41 -9.85 0.99 1.52
C ALA A 41 -9.67 -0.54 1.39
N ASN A 42 -8.70 -0.96 0.59
CA ASN A 42 -8.31 -2.37 0.47
C ASN A 42 -7.26 -2.78 1.52
N PHE A 43 -6.51 -1.82 2.05
CA PHE A 43 -5.56 -2.08 3.13
C PHE A 43 -6.25 -2.29 4.48
N SER A 44 -5.55 -2.97 5.40
CA SER A 44 -6.06 -3.29 6.74
C SER A 44 -5.90 -2.11 7.71
N ILE A 45 -6.90 -1.90 8.55
CA ILE A 45 -6.83 -1.02 9.73
C ILE A 45 -6.93 -1.91 10.96
N LEU A 46 -5.82 -2.08 11.67
CA LEU A 46 -5.73 -2.88 12.89
C LEU A 46 -6.23 -2.07 14.09
N SER A 47 -6.87 -2.75 15.03
CA SER A 47 -7.33 -2.18 16.30
C SER A 47 -6.27 -2.43 17.38
N ASP A 48 -5.86 -1.36 18.04
CA ASP A 48 -5.07 -1.32 19.26
C ASP A 48 -5.89 -0.67 20.38
N ALA A 49 -7.15 -1.12 20.53
CA ALA A 49 -8.08 -0.54 21.50
C ALA A 49 -7.60 -0.66 22.96
N ASP A 50 -6.79 -1.69 23.23
CA ASP A 50 -6.17 -1.93 24.54
C ASP A 50 -4.81 -1.19 24.69
N ARG A 51 -4.37 -0.44 23.67
CA ARG A 51 -3.15 0.41 23.64
C ARG A 51 -1.84 -0.34 23.89
N VAL A 52 -1.84 -1.66 23.71
CA VAL A 52 -0.65 -2.51 23.91
C VAL A 52 0.46 -2.14 22.93
N ALA A 53 0.12 -1.94 21.66
CA ALA A 53 1.10 -1.57 20.65
C ALA A 53 1.57 -0.12 20.83
N GLN A 54 0.66 0.78 21.16
CA GLN A 54 0.95 2.18 21.48
C GLN A 54 1.98 2.30 22.62
N GLU A 55 1.76 1.59 23.73
CA GLU A 55 2.67 1.57 24.87
C GLU A 55 4.02 0.95 24.50
N ALA A 56 4.02 -0.22 23.87
CA ALA A 56 5.24 -0.93 23.47
C ALA A 56 6.12 -0.11 22.51
N MET A 57 5.53 0.74 21.68
CA MET A 57 6.23 1.60 20.72
C MET A 57 6.53 3.02 21.25
N GLY A 58 6.13 3.35 22.49
CA GLY A 58 6.33 4.66 23.07
C GLY A 58 5.61 5.77 22.30
N LEU A 59 4.33 5.53 21.97
CA LEU A 59 3.46 6.43 21.20
C LEU A 59 2.41 7.15 22.06
N VAL A 60 2.65 7.23 23.37
CA VAL A 60 1.79 7.98 24.29
C VAL A 60 2.17 9.45 24.25
N GLU A 61 1.21 10.31 23.91
CA GLU A 61 1.37 11.76 23.95
C GLU A 61 1.21 12.25 25.39
N VAL A 62 2.28 12.81 25.97
CA VAL A 62 2.31 13.26 27.36
C VAL A 62 2.18 14.77 27.52
N THR A 63 2.29 15.53 26.42
CA THR A 63 2.23 16.99 26.42
C THR A 63 0.83 17.55 26.15
N SER A 64 -0.07 16.74 25.58
CA SER A 64 -1.46 17.11 25.28
C SER A 64 -2.47 16.29 26.06
N ARG A 65 -3.42 16.96 26.73
CA ARG A 65 -4.56 16.29 27.39
C ARG A 65 -5.71 15.96 26.43
N ALA A 66 -5.75 16.60 25.26
CA ALA A 66 -6.83 16.45 24.30
C ALA A 66 -6.62 15.30 23.31
N HIS A 67 -5.36 14.88 23.14
CA HIS A 67 -4.94 13.92 22.14
C HIS A 67 -3.87 13.03 22.75
N PRO A 68 -4.24 11.84 23.24
CA PRO A 68 -3.33 10.96 23.97
C PRO A 68 -2.36 10.18 23.05
N ASP A 69 -2.44 10.39 21.73
CA ASP A 69 -1.76 9.56 20.74
C ASP A 69 -0.76 10.35 19.91
N LEU A 70 0.44 9.78 19.73
CA LEU A 70 1.48 10.27 18.82
C LEU A 70 1.42 9.52 17.49
N PRO A 71 0.80 10.06 16.43
CA PRO A 71 0.76 9.39 15.14
C PRO A 71 2.17 9.38 14.53
N ARG A 72 2.60 8.19 14.07
CA ARG A 72 3.88 7.99 13.39
C ARG A 72 3.69 7.12 12.15
N ASP A 73 4.56 7.30 11.16
CA ASP A 73 4.65 6.41 10.00
C ASP A 73 5.98 5.67 10.05
N TYR A 74 5.90 4.35 9.93
CA TYR A 74 7.06 3.45 9.90
C TYR A 74 7.20 2.90 8.49
N ILE A 75 8.35 3.14 7.87
CA ILE A 75 8.71 2.56 6.58
C ILE A 75 9.60 1.38 6.84
N LEU A 76 9.23 0.23 6.27
CA LEU A 76 9.84 -1.06 6.57
C LEU A 76 10.43 -1.68 5.31
N TYR A 77 11.52 -2.42 5.49
CA TYR A 77 11.98 -3.43 4.53
C TYR A 77 11.03 -4.64 4.52
N PRO A 78 11.13 -5.53 3.51
CA PRO A 78 10.29 -6.74 3.44
C PRO A 78 10.43 -7.69 4.64
N ASP A 79 11.56 -7.65 5.34
CA ASP A 79 11.83 -8.43 6.55
C ASP A 79 11.35 -7.75 7.85
N LEU A 80 10.58 -6.66 7.71
CA LEU A 80 10.06 -5.81 8.79
C LEU A 80 11.12 -4.98 9.53
N THR A 81 12.37 -4.94 9.03
CA THR A 81 13.37 -4.01 9.54
C THR A 81 12.92 -2.57 9.28
N ILE A 82 12.99 -1.71 10.31
CA ILE A 82 12.64 -0.28 10.17
C ILE A 82 13.70 0.41 9.31
N TYR A 83 13.29 0.87 8.13
CA TYR A 83 14.09 1.76 7.28
C TYR A 83 14.06 3.19 7.82
N LYS A 84 12.86 3.68 8.15
CA LYS A 84 12.66 5.07 8.55
C LYS A 84 11.42 5.24 9.42
N VAL A 85 11.47 6.25 10.29
CA VAL A 85 10.33 6.68 11.10
C VAL A 85 10.08 8.16 10.82
N TYR A 86 8.87 8.48 10.37
CA TYR A 86 8.39 9.86 10.32
C TYR A 86 7.80 10.20 11.67
N ASN A 87 8.47 11.12 12.37
CA ASN A 87 8.11 11.57 13.71
C ASN A 87 8.18 13.10 13.75
N GLY A 88 7.02 13.74 13.78
CA GLY A 88 6.92 15.19 13.95
C GLY A 88 5.50 15.60 14.33
N TYR A 89 5.22 16.90 14.31
CA TYR A 89 3.95 17.42 14.80
C TYR A 89 2.76 17.04 13.90
N TYR A 90 1.87 16.18 14.42
CA TYR A 90 0.59 15.78 13.83
C TYR A 90 0.66 15.52 12.32
N TYR A 91 0.16 16.46 11.51
CA TYR A 91 0.03 16.27 10.07
C TYR A 91 1.35 16.50 9.33
N TRP A 92 2.09 17.56 9.68
CA TRP A 92 3.33 17.92 9.00
C TRP A 92 4.52 17.05 9.40
N GLY A 93 4.41 16.30 10.49
CA GLY A 93 5.40 15.33 10.92
C GLY A 93 5.32 13.96 10.26
N ARG A 94 4.31 13.75 9.41
CA ARG A 94 3.99 12.46 8.80
C ARG A 94 4.44 12.39 7.36
N ALA A 95 4.61 11.18 6.86
CA ALA A 95 5.04 10.96 5.49
C ALA A 95 3.97 11.48 4.52
N THR A 96 4.39 12.30 3.57
CA THR A 96 3.59 12.59 2.37
C THR A 96 3.63 11.40 1.41
N LEU A 97 2.75 11.38 0.40
CA LEU A 97 2.85 10.32 -0.63
C LEU A 97 4.17 10.40 -1.42
N ASP A 98 4.73 11.60 -1.59
CA ASP A 98 6.01 11.78 -2.28
C ASP A 98 7.19 11.29 -1.45
N ASP A 99 7.16 11.52 -0.14
CA ASP A 99 8.07 10.89 0.82
C ASP A 99 8.06 9.37 0.68
N LEU A 100 6.87 8.76 0.70
CA LEU A 100 6.70 7.31 0.55
C LEU A 100 7.29 6.81 -0.78
N ARG A 101 7.01 7.48 -1.89
CA ARG A 101 7.55 7.11 -3.21
C ARG A 101 9.08 7.17 -3.24
N GLN A 102 9.67 8.19 -2.63
CA GLN A 102 11.13 8.33 -2.57
C GLN A 102 11.75 7.23 -1.71
N ASP A 103 11.20 7.00 -0.52
CA ASP A 103 11.71 5.99 0.41
C ASP A 103 11.56 4.58 -0.17
N PHE A 104 10.41 4.23 -0.76
CA PHE A 104 10.24 2.93 -1.41
C PHE A 104 11.13 2.75 -2.63
N ARG A 105 11.47 3.83 -3.35
CA ARG A 105 12.46 3.78 -4.44
C ARG A 105 13.86 3.44 -3.91
N VAL A 106 14.26 4.02 -2.78
CA VAL A 106 15.54 3.70 -2.12
C VAL A 106 15.56 2.27 -1.61
N ILE A 107 14.50 1.83 -0.92
CA ILE A 107 14.41 0.44 -0.44
C ILE A 107 14.47 -0.53 -1.62
N SER A 108 13.68 -0.28 -2.67
CA SER A 108 13.62 -1.15 -3.85
C SER A 108 14.98 -1.28 -4.54
N SER A 109 15.75 -0.19 -4.65
CA SER A 109 17.07 -0.24 -5.26
C SER A 109 18.11 -1.02 -4.46
N GLN A 110 17.92 -1.11 -3.15
CA GLN A 110 18.82 -1.88 -2.26
C GLN A 110 18.48 -3.37 -2.26
N ILE A 111 17.20 -3.74 -2.38
CA ILE A 111 16.76 -5.14 -2.29
C ILE A 111 16.73 -5.85 -3.66
N ARG A 112 16.56 -5.11 -4.76
CA ARG A 112 16.46 -5.68 -6.10
C ARG A 112 17.83 -5.75 -6.78
N LYS A 113 18.22 -6.96 -7.18
CA LYS A 113 19.43 -7.17 -7.98
C LYS A 113 19.31 -6.57 -9.39
N ASP A 114 18.08 -6.52 -9.91
CA ASP A 114 17.74 -6.04 -11.25
C ASP A 114 17.23 -4.60 -11.25
N TRP A 115 17.59 -3.80 -10.24
CA TRP A 115 17.15 -2.41 -10.13
C TRP A 115 17.55 -1.56 -11.35
N ASP A 116 18.78 -1.74 -11.82
CA ASP A 116 19.28 -1.12 -13.04
C ASP A 116 19.47 -2.20 -14.13
N PRO A 117 18.52 -2.33 -15.07
CA PRO A 117 18.63 -3.31 -16.14
C PRO A 117 19.77 -3.01 -17.12
N THR A 118 20.34 -1.79 -17.09
CA THR A 118 21.47 -1.38 -17.94
C THR A 118 22.83 -1.56 -17.26
N ALA A 119 22.85 -1.81 -15.95
CA ALA A 119 24.07 -2.12 -15.21
C ALA A 119 24.52 -3.57 -15.40
N LEU A 120 23.69 -4.42 -16.01
CA LEU A 120 24.06 -5.77 -16.42
C LEU A 120 25.24 -5.69 -17.39
N VAL A 121 26.27 -6.50 -17.15
CA VAL A 121 27.34 -6.67 -18.13
C VAL A 121 26.77 -7.31 -19.40
N GLU A 122 27.42 -7.06 -20.54
CA GLU A 122 26.88 -7.41 -21.87
C GLU A 122 26.47 -8.89 -22.00
N GLU A 123 27.21 -9.81 -21.36
CA GLU A 123 26.87 -11.24 -21.29
C GLU A 123 25.58 -11.52 -20.51
N GLU A 124 25.37 -10.86 -19.37
CA GLU A 124 24.15 -11.00 -18.55
C GLU A 124 22.93 -10.43 -19.27
N MET A 125 23.09 -9.30 -19.99
CA MET A 125 22.03 -8.74 -20.83
C MET A 125 21.65 -9.70 -21.98
N MET A 126 22.63 -10.30 -22.67
CA MET A 126 22.34 -11.22 -23.77
C MET A 126 21.62 -12.49 -23.27
N ALA A 127 22.05 -13.03 -22.12
CA ALA A 127 21.40 -14.18 -21.50
C ALA A 127 19.94 -13.86 -21.08
N ALA A 128 19.73 -12.71 -20.42
CA ALA A 128 18.40 -12.26 -20.04
C ALA A 128 17.48 -12.02 -21.26
N ASN A 129 18.02 -11.45 -22.35
CA ASN A 129 17.28 -11.23 -23.59
C ASN A 129 16.92 -12.53 -24.31
N GLN A 130 17.81 -13.54 -24.31
CA GLN A 130 17.50 -14.87 -24.85
C GLN A 130 16.40 -15.56 -24.04
N GLU A 131 16.49 -15.51 -22.71
CA GLU A 131 15.47 -16.07 -21.83
C GLU A 131 14.11 -15.39 -22.04
N PHE A 132 14.08 -14.06 -22.06
CA PHE A 132 12.84 -13.30 -22.31
C PHE A 132 12.25 -13.60 -23.70
N SER A 133 13.07 -13.67 -24.74
CA SER A 133 12.62 -13.98 -26.11
C SER A 133 12.09 -15.41 -26.25
N SER A 134 12.53 -16.33 -25.39
CA SER A 134 12.02 -17.70 -25.34
C SER A 134 10.66 -17.81 -24.64
N GLN A 135 10.31 -16.83 -23.80
CA GLN A 135 8.98 -16.74 -23.20
C GLN A 135 8.01 -16.19 -24.26
N GLY A 136 7.00 -17.00 -24.61
CA GLY A 136 5.94 -16.55 -25.50
C GLY A 136 5.23 -15.29 -24.96
N PRO A 137 4.48 -14.56 -25.81
CA PRO A 137 3.85 -13.31 -25.39
C PRO A 137 3.01 -13.50 -24.13
N GLN A 138 3.19 -12.59 -23.15
CA GLN A 138 2.36 -12.60 -21.97
C GLN A 138 0.89 -12.51 -22.40
N ARG A 139 0.11 -13.54 -22.04
CA ARG A 139 -1.33 -13.52 -22.25
C ARG A 139 -1.92 -12.50 -21.28
N HIS A 140 -2.19 -11.29 -21.75
CA HIS A 140 -3.04 -10.37 -21.01
C HIS A 140 -4.42 -11.04 -20.85
N PRO A 141 -5.03 -11.02 -19.65
CA PRO A 141 -6.41 -11.46 -19.49
C PRO A 141 -7.28 -10.65 -20.45
N ALA A 142 -8.10 -11.34 -21.24
CA ALA A 142 -9.02 -10.69 -22.15
C ALA A 142 -9.86 -9.68 -21.35
N ALA A 143 -9.99 -8.46 -21.87
CA ALA A 143 -10.88 -7.47 -21.28
C ALA A 143 -12.27 -8.12 -21.08
N PRO A 144 -12.94 -7.92 -19.93
CA PRO A 144 -14.27 -8.47 -19.74
C PRO A 144 -15.16 -7.96 -20.87
N VAL A 145 -15.67 -8.89 -21.69
CA VAL A 145 -16.61 -8.58 -22.76
C VAL A 145 -17.81 -7.95 -22.08
N ALA A 146 -18.07 -6.66 -22.35
CA ALA A 146 -19.24 -5.98 -21.84
C ALA A 146 -20.46 -6.83 -22.22
N ALA A 147 -21.23 -7.26 -21.22
CA ALA A 147 -22.45 -8.00 -21.45
C ALA A 147 -23.35 -7.14 -22.35
N SER A 148 -23.57 -7.58 -23.59
CA SER A 148 -24.44 -6.90 -24.53
C SER A 148 -25.85 -6.89 -23.94
N THR A 149 -26.31 -5.73 -23.49
CA THR A 149 -27.72 -5.48 -23.22
C THR A 149 -28.44 -5.29 -24.55
N ASP A 150 -28.56 -6.36 -25.33
CA ASP A 150 -29.42 -6.40 -26.50
C ASP A 150 -30.19 -7.73 -26.51
N GLY A 151 -31.43 -7.63 -26.03
CA GLY A 151 -32.36 -8.74 -25.84
C GLY A 151 -33.70 -8.17 -25.42
N ALA A 152 -34.25 -7.31 -26.29
CA ALA A 152 -35.55 -6.69 -26.14
C ALA A 152 -36.66 -7.72 -25.88
N ALA A 153 -37.61 -7.25 -25.07
CA ALA A 153 -38.90 -7.86 -24.82
C ALA A 153 -39.59 -8.44 -26.07
N SER A 154 -40.04 -9.68 -25.99
CA SER A 154 -41.29 -10.11 -26.64
C SER A 154 -41.85 -11.39 -25.99
N ARG A 155 -42.95 -11.19 -25.25
CA ARG A 155 -44.18 -11.99 -25.07
C ARG A 155 -44.09 -13.53 -25.10
N THR A 156 -44.76 -14.19 -24.14
CA THR A 156 -46.04 -14.91 -24.37
C THR A 156 -46.68 -15.32 -23.03
N ALA A 157 -47.99 -15.14 -22.95
CA ALA A 157 -48.87 -15.56 -21.88
C ALA A 157 -49.12 -17.08 -21.89
N VAL A 158 -49.20 -17.70 -20.71
CA VAL A 158 -50.29 -18.56 -20.22
C VAL A 158 -50.23 -18.52 -18.70
#